data_AF-A0A9D3QCC0-F1
#
_entry.id   AF-A0A9D3QCC0-F1
#
_cell.length_a   1.000
_cell.length_b   1.000
_cell.length_c   1.000
_cell.angle_alpha   90.00
_cell.angle_beta   90.00
_cell.angle_gamma   90.00
#
_symmetry.space_group_name_H-M   'P 1'
#
loop_
_entity.id
_entity.type
_entity.pdbx_description
1 polymer ?
#
loop_
_entity_poly.entity_id
_entity_poly.type
_entity_poly.pdbx_seq_one_letter_code
_entity_poly.pdbx_strand_id
1 'polypeptide(L)'
;MSAEDETTSCYCLMDSHSCHLLLDQPGSYALVGEPLTEEAIKRLKLAVFGSLGASLLEYSLRVYCVDDTPHAFQEVVATETGRGGQLLEEPKTLLFKGNTFSLQVSIQDVPQFLWNIKPFTTCQEFSFSQVWCSNQQPLHCAFSLERYSPATTQLSCKISVRQVKGHEQILQVYTSVSESEKESIPFFTQADCTVTSQTGPKAFKIPFSIRQRICATFDTANAKGKDWQLLAQKLHIERNLSYFAKQRSPSAVILNLWEAQHQDNGDLDSLASALEEIGRIHSKSPVKSPEETNSEFT
;
A
#
# COMPACT_ATOMS: atom_id res chain seq x y z
N MET A 1 -4.71 -22.92 -0.11
CA MET A 1 -4.42 -23.77 1.06
C MET A 1 -3.42 -23.03 1.91
N SER A 2 -3.78 -22.62 3.12
CA SER A 2 -2.83 -22.09 4.09
C SER A 2 -2.08 -23.27 4.67
N ALA A 3 -0.82 -23.45 4.26
CA ALA A 3 0.10 -24.37 4.93
C ALA A 3 0.49 -23.75 6.28
N GLU A 4 -0.44 -23.79 7.23
CA GLU A 4 -0.17 -23.48 8.64
C GLU A 4 0.40 -24.75 9.28
N ASP A 5 1.65 -25.07 8.92
CA ASP A 5 2.41 -26.07 9.66
C ASP A 5 2.82 -25.47 11.00
N GLU A 6 2.68 -26.25 12.09
CA GLU A 6 3.03 -25.90 13.47
C GLU A 6 4.51 -25.48 13.67
N THR A 7 5.31 -25.46 12.61
CA THR A 7 6.73 -25.08 12.57
C THR A 7 6.98 -23.67 12.03
N THR A 8 5.94 -22.85 11.82
CA THR A 8 6.13 -21.50 11.26
C THR A 8 6.89 -20.59 12.26
N SER A 9 8.13 -20.23 11.93
CA SER A 9 8.99 -19.31 12.70
C SER A 9 8.67 -17.83 12.48
N CYS A 10 7.50 -17.54 11.88
CA CYS A 10 7.05 -16.20 11.59
C CYS A 10 5.53 -16.12 11.47
N TYR A 11 5.00 -14.91 11.61
CA TYR A 11 3.60 -14.58 11.39
C TYR A 11 3.51 -13.39 10.44
N CYS A 12 2.75 -13.50 9.34
CA CYS A 12 2.43 -12.36 8.46
C CYS A 12 0.97 -11.97 8.64
N LEU A 13 0.76 -10.72 9.02
CA LEU A 13 -0.52 -10.05 8.93
C LEU A 13 -0.56 -9.25 7.63
N MET A 14 -1.44 -9.66 6.71
CA MET A 14 -1.64 -8.99 5.44
C MET A 14 -2.75 -7.94 5.58
N ASP A 15 -2.40 -6.68 5.38
CA ASP A 15 -3.35 -5.57 5.24
C ASP A 15 -3.59 -5.23 3.76
N SER A 16 -4.44 -4.25 3.50
CA SER A 16 -4.73 -3.81 2.13
C SER A 16 -3.53 -3.18 1.42
N HIS A 17 -2.61 -2.54 2.15
CA HIS A 17 -1.46 -1.83 1.58
C HIS A 17 -0.08 -2.28 2.11
N SER A 18 -0.03 -3.08 3.18
CA SER A 18 1.20 -3.51 3.85
C SER A 18 1.11 -4.98 4.31
N CYS A 19 2.24 -5.64 4.58
CA CYS A 19 2.29 -6.82 5.47
C CYS A 19 3.15 -6.47 6.68
N HIS A 20 2.66 -6.88 7.85
CA HIS A 20 3.40 -6.81 9.10
C HIS A 20 3.91 -8.20 9.46
N LEU A 21 5.22 -8.36 9.52
CA LEU A 21 5.90 -9.62 9.80
C LEU A 21 6.41 -9.66 11.25
N LEU A 22 5.96 -10.65 12.02
CA LEU A 22 6.60 -11.01 13.28
C LEU A 22 7.63 -12.10 13.00
N LEU A 23 8.84 -11.88 13.48
CA LEU A 23 10.01 -12.71 13.21
C LEU A 23 10.74 -12.97 14.53
N ASP A 24 11.17 -14.22 14.74
CA ASP A 24 11.97 -14.58 15.92
C ASP A 24 13.44 -14.15 15.80
N GLN A 25 13.95 -14.06 14.57
CA GLN A 25 15.33 -13.69 14.26
C GLN A 25 15.38 -12.66 13.13
N PRO A 26 16.38 -11.77 13.11
CA PRO A 26 16.62 -10.89 11.96
C PRO A 26 17.17 -11.70 10.78
N GLY A 27 16.94 -11.20 9.56
CA GLY A 27 17.34 -11.89 8.34
C GLY A 27 16.86 -11.18 7.08
N SER A 28 17.04 -11.83 5.93
CA SER A 28 16.55 -11.35 4.64
C SER A 28 15.22 -12.05 4.31
N TYR A 29 14.17 -11.26 4.13
CA TYR A 29 12.83 -11.74 3.87
C TYR A 29 12.27 -11.08 2.61
N ALA A 30 11.46 -11.81 1.86
CA ALA A 30 10.73 -11.30 0.72
C ALA A 30 9.30 -11.83 0.75
N LEU A 31 8.33 -10.94 0.50
CA LEU A 31 6.95 -11.34 0.30
C LEU A 31 6.75 -11.65 -1.19
N VAL A 32 6.40 -12.89 -1.49
CA VAL A 32 6.11 -13.35 -2.85
C VAL A 32 4.66 -13.78 -2.95
N GLY A 33 4.05 -13.55 -4.11
CA GLY A 33 2.68 -13.93 -4.39
C GLY A 33 2.59 -14.58 -5.76
N GLU A 34 1.92 -15.73 -5.83
CA GLU A 34 1.59 -16.41 -7.08
C GLU A 34 0.08 -16.32 -7.30
N PRO A 35 -0.39 -15.91 -8.50
CA PRO A 35 -1.82 -15.89 -8.80
C PRO A 35 -2.37 -17.32 -8.85
N LEU A 36 -3.34 -17.62 -8.00
CA LEU A 36 -4.08 -18.88 -8.05
C LEU A 36 -5.21 -18.87 -9.10
N THR A 37 -5.65 -17.67 -9.48
CA THR A 37 -6.73 -17.45 -10.45
C THR A 37 -6.40 -16.24 -11.33
N GLU A 38 -7.04 -16.16 -12.49
CA GLU A 38 -6.92 -15.01 -13.41
C GLU A 38 -7.55 -13.72 -12.85
N GLU A 39 -8.32 -13.83 -11.76
CA GLU A 39 -8.89 -12.68 -11.03
C GLU A 39 -7.91 -12.05 -10.03
N ALA A 40 -6.70 -12.61 -9.89
CA ALA A 40 -5.65 -11.97 -9.10
C ALA A 40 -5.33 -10.59 -9.67
N ILE A 41 -5.17 -9.60 -8.79
CA ILE A 41 -4.90 -8.22 -9.18
C ILE A 41 -3.62 -7.73 -8.50
N LYS A 42 -2.77 -7.10 -9.30
CA LYS A 42 -1.60 -6.35 -8.86
C LYS A 42 -1.86 -4.86 -9.06
N ARG A 43 -1.53 -4.05 -8.06
CA ARG A 43 -1.64 -2.58 -8.17
C ARG A 43 -0.35 -2.02 -8.76
N LEU A 44 -0.50 -1.21 -9.79
CA LEU A 44 0.59 -0.47 -10.40
C LEU A 44 0.38 1.03 -10.17
N LYS A 45 1.47 1.74 -9.87
CA LYS A 45 1.52 3.19 -9.83
C LYS A 45 1.99 3.71 -11.19
N LEU A 46 1.17 4.56 -11.81
CA LEU A 46 1.44 5.20 -13.09
C LEU A 46 1.88 6.63 -12.85
N ALA A 47 2.96 7.05 -13.50
CA ALA A 47 3.42 8.44 -13.44
C ALA A 47 4.02 8.88 -14.76
N VAL A 48 3.90 10.18 -15.05
CA VAL A 48 4.43 10.79 -16.27
C VAL A 48 5.38 11.90 -15.87
N PHE A 49 6.62 11.79 -16.34
CA PHE A 49 7.63 12.80 -16.19
C PHE A 49 7.94 13.45 -17.53
N GLY A 50 8.27 14.73 -17.51
CA GLY A 50 8.69 15.49 -18.68
C GLY A 50 10.03 16.13 -18.45
N SER A 51 10.88 16.12 -19.46
CA SER A 51 12.10 16.94 -19.47
C SER A 51 12.42 17.44 -20.88
N LEU A 52 13.21 18.50 -20.95
CA LEU A 52 13.85 18.91 -22.19
C LEU A 52 14.81 17.80 -22.66
N GLY A 53 14.88 17.60 -23.97
CA GLY A 53 15.79 16.68 -24.62
C GLY A 53 17.18 17.27 -24.83
N ALA A 54 17.99 16.64 -25.69
CA ALA A 54 19.32 17.13 -26.02
C ALA A 54 19.26 18.41 -26.89
N SER A 55 18.21 18.53 -27.70
CA SER A 55 17.89 19.74 -28.46
C SER A 55 16.92 20.63 -27.69
N LEU A 56 17.07 21.95 -27.81
CA LEU A 56 16.11 22.91 -27.26
C LEU A 56 14.70 22.73 -27.83
N LEU A 57 14.52 22.10 -29.00
CA LEU A 57 13.20 21.86 -29.58
C LEU A 57 12.61 20.51 -29.17
N GLU A 58 13.40 19.64 -28.54
CA GLU A 58 13.00 18.30 -28.15
C GLU A 58 12.49 18.27 -26.72
N TYR A 59 11.41 17.54 -26.50
CA TYR A 59 10.79 17.31 -25.20
C TYR A 59 10.51 15.82 -25.05
N SER A 60 10.96 15.23 -23.94
CA SER A 60 10.80 13.80 -23.68
C SER A 60 9.75 13.59 -22.60
N LEU A 61 8.70 12.84 -22.94
CA LEU A 61 7.71 12.34 -21.99
C LEU A 61 8.08 10.92 -21.61
N ARG A 62 8.31 10.65 -20.32
CA ARG A 62 8.62 9.32 -19.79
C ARG A 62 7.47 8.85 -18.90
N VAL A 63 6.90 7.72 -19.26
CA VAL A 63 5.75 7.11 -18.58
C VAL A 63 6.24 5.89 -17.82
N TYR A 64 6.09 5.90 -16.51
CA TYR A 64 6.48 4.83 -15.61
C TYR A 64 5.26 4.03 -15.17
N CYS A 65 5.41 2.71 -15.16
CA CYS A 65 4.43 1.75 -14.67
C CYS A 65 5.12 0.86 -13.63
N VAL A 66 5.09 1.25 -12.36
CA VAL A 66 5.84 0.55 -11.29
C VAL A 66 4.91 -0.10 -10.29
N ASP A 67 5.45 -0.99 -9.45
CA ASP A 67 4.71 -1.60 -8.35
C ASP A 67 4.23 -0.50 -7.39
N ASP A 68 2.96 -0.58 -6.97
CA ASP A 68 2.34 0.40 -6.05
C ASP A 68 2.86 0.23 -4.61
N THR A 69 4.13 0.57 -4.43
CA THR A 69 4.86 0.58 -3.17
C THR A 69 5.61 1.92 -3.02
N PRO A 70 5.75 2.46 -1.79
CA PRO A 70 6.46 3.72 -1.58
C PRO A 70 7.90 3.71 -2.13
N HIS A 71 8.62 2.60 -1.92
CA HIS A 71 10.00 2.45 -2.37
C HIS A 71 10.14 2.49 -3.89
N ALA A 72 9.32 1.72 -4.63
CA ALA A 72 9.41 1.65 -6.08
C ALA A 72 9.15 3.02 -6.74
N PHE A 73 8.21 3.80 -6.20
CA PHE A 73 7.94 5.14 -6.71
C PHE A 73 9.06 6.14 -6.35
N GLN A 74 9.61 6.08 -5.14
CA GLN A 74 10.73 6.94 -4.73
C GLN A 74 11.97 6.74 -5.61
N GLU A 75 12.27 5.51 -6.02
CA GLU A 75 13.38 5.21 -6.92
C GLU A 75 13.20 5.89 -8.30
N VAL A 76 11.98 5.86 -8.84
CA VAL A 76 11.63 6.54 -10.10
C VAL A 76 11.85 8.04 -9.96
N VAL A 77 11.38 8.62 -8.87
CA VAL A 77 11.53 10.06 -8.61
C VAL A 77 13.00 10.44 -8.49
N ALA A 78 13.80 9.69 -7.73
CA ALA A 78 15.22 9.95 -7.57
C ALA A 78 15.95 9.88 -8.92
N THR A 79 15.59 8.88 -9.74
CA THR A 79 16.12 8.71 -11.10
C THR A 79 15.75 9.88 -12.01
N GLU A 80 14.49 10.32 -11.98
CA GLU A 80 14.00 11.42 -12.81
C GLU A 80 14.56 12.78 -12.36
N THR A 81 14.68 13.00 -11.05
CA THR A 81 15.33 14.20 -10.50
C THR A 81 16.76 14.32 -11.02
N GLY A 82 17.52 13.22 -11.05
CA GLY A 82 18.86 13.17 -11.63
C GLY A 82 18.92 13.42 -13.14
N ARG A 83 17.80 13.22 -13.86
CA ARG A 83 17.65 13.45 -15.30
C ARG A 83 16.98 14.79 -15.63
N GLY A 84 16.67 15.62 -14.63
CA GLY A 84 15.92 16.87 -14.82
C GLY A 84 14.46 16.66 -15.22
N GLY A 85 13.88 15.51 -14.87
CA GLY A 85 12.48 15.17 -15.07
C GLY A 85 11.58 15.85 -14.05
N GLN A 86 10.50 16.44 -14.53
CA GLN A 86 9.43 17.01 -13.72
C GLN A 86 8.18 16.13 -13.82
N LEU A 87 7.56 15.83 -12.68
CA LEU A 87 6.27 15.14 -12.64
C LEU A 87 5.18 16.05 -13.25
N LEU A 88 4.49 15.58 -14.27
CA LEU A 88 3.54 16.38 -15.05
C LEU A 88 2.08 16.24 -14.60
N GLU A 89 1.76 15.20 -13.85
CA GLU A 89 0.41 14.91 -13.34
C GLU A 89 0.48 14.07 -12.07
N GLU A 90 -0.60 14.09 -11.29
CA GLU A 90 -0.76 13.21 -10.13
C GLU A 90 -0.69 11.73 -10.53
N PRO A 91 0.17 10.94 -9.86
CA PRO A 91 0.32 9.52 -10.14
C PRO A 91 -0.96 8.72 -9.87
N LYS A 92 -1.44 7.95 -10.85
CA LYS A 92 -2.68 7.17 -10.77
C LYS A 92 -2.42 5.69 -10.52
N THR A 93 -3.35 5.02 -9.85
CA THR A 93 -3.25 3.56 -9.61
C THR A 93 -4.03 2.80 -10.68
N LEU A 94 -3.39 1.80 -11.29
CA LEU A 94 -3.99 0.87 -12.25
C LEU A 94 -4.07 -0.53 -11.63
N LEU A 95 -5.23 -1.17 -11.77
CA LEU A 95 -5.46 -2.55 -11.35
C LEU A 95 -5.14 -3.51 -12.49
N PHE A 96 -3.95 -4.10 -12.45
CA PHE A 96 -3.45 -5.03 -13.47
C PHE A 96 -3.83 -6.47 -13.09
N LYS A 97 -4.64 -7.11 -13.94
CA LYS A 97 -5.16 -8.47 -13.72
C LYS A 97 -4.14 -9.53 -14.12
N GLY A 98 -4.16 -10.67 -13.43
CA GLY A 98 -3.37 -11.87 -13.71
C GLY A 98 -3.85 -12.68 -14.93
N ASN A 99 -4.40 -12.02 -15.94
CA ASN A 99 -5.09 -12.65 -17.08
C ASN A 99 -4.20 -12.84 -18.32
N THR A 100 -2.87 -12.79 -18.16
CA THR A 100 -1.84 -12.98 -19.21
C THR A 100 -1.81 -11.94 -20.35
N PHE A 101 -2.69 -10.94 -20.33
CA PHE A 101 -2.75 -9.91 -21.36
C PHE A 101 -1.73 -8.78 -21.12
N SER A 102 -1.20 -8.25 -22.22
CA SER A 102 -0.22 -7.16 -22.26
C SER A 102 -0.76 -5.83 -21.73
N LEU A 103 0.17 -4.97 -21.32
CA LEU A 103 -0.06 -3.55 -21.02
C LEU A 103 0.26 -2.71 -22.25
N GLN A 104 -0.62 -1.78 -22.60
CA GLN A 104 -0.44 -0.83 -23.71
C GLN A 104 -0.39 0.58 -23.15
N VAL A 105 0.65 1.33 -23.52
CA VAL A 105 0.83 2.74 -23.18
C VAL A 105 0.77 3.53 -24.48
N SER A 106 -0.17 4.45 -24.59
CA SER A 106 -0.36 5.26 -25.79
C SER A 106 -0.43 6.74 -25.48
N ILE A 107 0.12 7.55 -26.39
CA ILE A 107 -0.01 9.00 -26.39
C ILE A 107 -1.10 9.42 -27.39
N GLN A 108 -2.01 10.27 -26.94
CA GLN A 108 -3.20 10.72 -27.65
C GLN A 108 -3.31 12.25 -27.58
N ASP A 109 -4.14 12.82 -28.46
CA ASP A 109 -4.47 14.24 -28.47
C ASP A 109 -3.27 15.21 -28.54
N VAL A 110 -2.15 14.78 -29.16
CA VAL A 110 -0.98 15.65 -29.36
C VAL A 110 -1.28 16.69 -30.46
N PRO A 111 -1.05 18.00 -30.25
CA PRO A 111 -1.29 19.03 -31.24
C PRO A 111 -0.35 18.90 -32.45
N GLN A 112 -0.77 18.15 -33.46
CA GLN A 112 0.05 17.78 -34.62
C GLN A 112 0.56 18.97 -35.46
N PHE A 113 -0.07 20.14 -35.34
CA PHE A 113 0.38 21.38 -35.99
C PHE A 113 1.55 22.07 -35.27
N LEU A 114 1.77 21.73 -33.99
CA LEU A 114 2.78 22.36 -33.14
C LEU A 114 3.91 21.39 -32.76
N TRP A 115 3.57 20.10 -32.69
CA TRP A 115 4.41 19.03 -32.19
C TRP A 115 4.48 17.86 -33.16
N ASN A 116 5.66 17.30 -33.30
CA ASN A 116 5.95 16.06 -34.01
C ASN A 116 6.35 14.97 -33.01
N ILE A 117 5.96 13.71 -33.24
CA ILE A 117 6.25 12.58 -32.32
C ILE A 117 7.27 11.64 -32.96
N LYS A 118 8.32 11.30 -32.21
CA LYS A 118 9.36 10.33 -32.57
C LYS A 118 9.51 9.27 -31.47
N PRO A 119 9.47 7.96 -31.80
CA PRO A 119 9.08 7.38 -33.09
C PRO A 119 7.60 7.65 -33.42
N PHE A 120 7.19 7.44 -34.68
CA PHE A 120 5.77 7.52 -35.11
C PHE A 120 4.86 6.52 -34.39
N THR A 121 5.44 5.59 -33.62
CA THR A 121 4.75 4.65 -32.76
C THR A 121 4.17 5.37 -31.55
N THR A 122 2.89 5.71 -31.62
CA THR A 122 2.13 6.36 -30.54
C THR A 122 1.64 5.38 -29.48
N CYS A 123 1.86 4.07 -29.65
CA CYS A 123 1.44 3.02 -28.73
C CYS A 123 2.59 2.02 -28.52
N GLN A 124 3.01 1.84 -27.27
CA GLN A 124 4.02 0.87 -26.86
C GLN A 124 3.34 -0.23 -26.06
N GLU A 125 3.70 -1.48 -26.35
CA GLU A 125 3.13 -2.65 -25.69
C GLU A 125 4.20 -3.37 -24.88
N PHE A 126 3.84 -3.75 -23.66
CA PHE A 126 4.65 -4.52 -22.73
C PHE A 126 3.97 -5.85 -22.45
N SER A 127 4.73 -6.93 -22.56
CA SER A 127 4.21 -8.27 -22.28
C SER A 127 3.77 -8.41 -20.82
N PHE A 128 2.83 -9.32 -20.58
CA PHE A 128 2.35 -9.61 -19.23
C PHE A 128 3.48 -9.94 -18.25
N SER A 129 4.46 -10.76 -18.65
CA SER A 129 5.57 -11.16 -17.78
C SER A 129 6.45 -9.98 -17.37
N GLN A 130 6.67 -9.00 -18.26
CA GLN A 130 7.43 -7.78 -17.94
C GLN A 130 6.74 -6.91 -16.87
N VAL A 131 5.40 -6.96 -16.79
CA VAL A 131 4.62 -6.14 -15.85
C VAL A 131 4.32 -6.91 -14.55
N TRP A 132 3.99 -8.19 -14.69
CA TRP A 132 3.57 -9.04 -13.59
C TRP A 132 4.74 -9.41 -12.69
N CYS A 133 5.84 -9.89 -13.29
CA CYS A 133 7.06 -10.21 -12.54
C CYS A 133 7.72 -8.89 -12.10
N SER A 134 8.01 -8.77 -10.80
CA SER A 134 8.72 -7.59 -10.29
C SER A 134 10.14 -7.60 -10.88
N ASN A 135 10.46 -6.59 -11.68
CA ASN A 135 11.76 -6.44 -12.32
C ASN A 135 12.69 -5.63 -11.42
N GLN A 136 14.00 -5.88 -11.55
CA GLN A 136 15.02 -5.06 -10.90
C GLN A 136 15.07 -3.61 -11.40
N GLN A 137 14.39 -3.30 -12.51
CA GLN A 137 14.32 -1.97 -13.07
C GLN A 137 12.87 -1.53 -13.26
N PRO A 138 12.55 -0.25 -13.01
CA PRO A 138 11.21 0.27 -13.19
C PRO A 138 10.81 0.24 -14.67
N LEU A 139 9.67 -0.39 -14.95
CA LEU A 139 9.11 -0.46 -16.29
C LEU A 139 8.68 0.94 -16.74
N HIS A 140 9.19 1.38 -17.89
CA HIS A 140 8.85 2.67 -18.46
C HIS A 140 8.97 2.67 -19.98
N CYS A 141 8.29 3.63 -20.61
CA CYS A 141 8.50 4.00 -22.01
C CYS A 141 8.70 5.52 -22.14
N ALA A 142 9.34 5.93 -23.22
CA ALA A 142 9.51 7.34 -23.56
C ALA A 142 8.86 7.67 -24.91
N PHE A 143 8.22 8.83 -24.99
CA PHE A 143 7.79 9.47 -26.23
C PHE A 143 8.60 10.75 -26.42
N SER A 144 9.30 10.87 -27.56
CA SER A 144 10.07 12.07 -27.87
C SER A 144 9.20 12.97 -28.75
N LEU A 145 9.08 14.22 -28.34
CA LEU A 145 8.28 15.23 -29.01
C LEU A 145 9.20 16.33 -29.51
N GLU A 146 9.02 16.75 -30.75
CA GLU A 146 9.81 17.83 -31.36
C GLU A 146 8.89 18.99 -31.74
N ARG A 147 9.24 20.20 -31.33
CA ARG A 147 8.52 21.41 -31.69
C ARG A 147 8.90 21.86 -33.09
N TYR A 148 7.91 22.28 -33.88
CA TYR A 148 8.20 22.93 -35.17
C TYR A 148 8.78 24.34 -35.02
N SER A 149 8.51 25.00 -33.89
CA SER A 149 8.97 26.36 -33.62
C SER A 149 9.28 26.55 -32.14
N PRO A 150 10.33 27.33 -31.78
CA PRO A 150 10.62 27.68 -30.39
C PRO A 150 9.52 28.56 -29.76
N ALA A 151 8.66 29.19 -30.57
CA ALA A 151 7.50 29.94 -30.08
C ALA A 151 6.45 29.02 -29.41
N THR A 152 6.48 27.72 -29.70
CA THR A 152 5.61 26.73 -29.03
C THR A 152 6.14 26.44 -27.64
N THR A 153 5.48 26.99 -26.62
CA THR A 153 5.87 26.80 -25.22
C THR A 153 4.92 25.88 -24.46
N GLN A 154 3.80 25.47 -25.04
CA GLN A 154 2.80 24.64 -24.34
C GLN A 154 2.66 23.26 -25.01
N LEU A 155 2.50 22.25 -24.17
CA LEU A 155 2.17 20.88 -24.55
C LEU A 155 0.92 20.43 -23.78
N SER A 156 -0.06 19.95 -24.53
CA SER A 156 -1.27 19.32 -24.00
C SER A 156 -1.43 17.97 -24.68
N CYS A 157 -1.53 16.88 -23.93
CA CYS A 157 -1.78 15.55 -24.49
C CYS A 157 -2.40 14.62 -23.44
N LYS A 158 -2.87 13.45 -23.88
CA LYS A 158 -3.37 12.40 -22.99
C LYS A 158 -2.49 11.17 -23.13
N ILE A 159 -2.16 10.55 -22.01
CA ILE A 159 -1.46 9.27 -21.96
C ILE A 159 -2.44 8.24 -21.45
N SER A 160 -2.83 7.29 -22.30
CA SER A 160 -3.67 6.15 -21.94
C SER A 160 -2.79 4.96 -21.63
N VAL A 161 -2.94 4.42 -20.43
CA VAL A 161 -2.31 3.18 -19.98
C VAL A 161 -3.42 2.17 -19.74
N ARG A 162 -3.45 1.11 -20.55
CA ARG A 162 -4.52 0.09 -20.51
C ARG A 162 -3.96 -1.31 -20.55
N GLN A 163 -4.55 -2.21 -19.78
CA GLN A 163 -4.34 -3.63 -19.99
C GLN A 163 -5.32 -4.13 -21.07
N VAL A 164 -4.84 -4.96 -22.00
CA VAL A 164 -5.72 -5.58 -23.00
C VAL A 164 -6.77 -6.44 -22.27
N LYS A 165 -8.06 -6.18 -22.51
CA LYS A 165 -9.19 -6.78 -21.77
C LYS A 165 -9.13 -6.56 -20.24
N GLY A 166 -8.55 -5.46 -19.78
CA GLY A 166 -8.46 -5.10 -18.37
C GLY A 166 -8.85 -3.65 -18.12
N HIS A 167 -8.29 -3.07 -17.04
CA HIS A 167 -8.53 -1.68 -16.68
C HIS A 167 -7.71 -0.72 -17.54
N GLU A 168 -8.19 0.52 -17.63
CA GLU A 168 -7.54 1.64 -18.30
C GLU A 168 -7.47 2.83 -17.35
N GLN A 169 -6.38 3.58 -17.44
CA GLN A 169 -6.21 4.87 -16.80
C GLN A 169 -5.70 5.89 -17.81
N ILE A 170 -6.22 7.11 -17.71
CA ILE A 170 -5.83 8.22 -18.57
C ILE A 170 -5.17 9.30 -17.72
N LEU A 171 -3.96 9.67 -18.09
CA LEU A 171 -3.16 10.75 -17.55
C LEU A 171 -3.27 11.96 -18.50
N GLN A 172 -3.87 13.05 -18.03
CA GLN A 172 -3.94 14.34 -18.73
C GLN A 172 -2.72 15.21 -18.45
N VAL A 173 -1.87 15.38 -19.45
CA VAL A 173 -0.67 16.21 -19.38
C VAL A 173 -0.96 17.59 -19.94
N TYR A 174 -0.70 18.62 -19.12
CA TYR A 174 -0.68 20.02 -19.53
C TYR A 174 0.55 20.70 -18.93
N THR A 175 1.51 21.09 -19.77
CA THR A 175 2.79 21.64 -19.30
C THR A 175 3.33 22.77 -20.18
N SER A 176 4.11 23.66 -19.55
CA SER A 176 4.87 24.73 -20.20
C SER A 176 6.33 24.31 -20.33
N VAL A 177 6.85 24.27 -21.55
CA VAL A 177 8.18 23.77 -21.93
C VAL A 177 9.25 24.88 -21.85
N SER A 178 8.86 26.13 -21.61
CA SER A 178 9.76 27.27 -21.38
C SER A 178 10.03 27.48 -19.89
N GLU A 179 11.31 27.36 -19.51
CA GLU A 179 11.93 27.61 -18.20
C GLU A 179 11.36 26.87 -16.97
N SER A 180 12.22 25.98 -16.48
CA SER A 180 12.08 25.12 -15.31
C SER A 180 12.30 25.91 -14.01
N GLU A 181 11.31 26.70 -13.59
CA GLU A 181 11.22 27.22 -12.21
C GLU A 181 9.79 27.09 -11.65
N LYS A 182 9.03 26.07 -12.06
CA LYS A 182 7.76 25.76 -11.39
C LYS A 182 7.98 24.80 -10.25
N GLU A 183 7.55 25.26 -9.07
CA GLU A 183 7.42 24.55 -7.80
C GLU A 183 7.18 23.05 -8.03
N SER A 184 8.09 22.23 -7.49
CA SER A 184 7.84 20.80 -7.30
C SER A 184 6.46 20.66 -6.70
N ILE A 185 5.54 19.94 -7.37
CA ILE A 185 4.24 19.59 -6.79
C ILE A 185 4.55 19.05 -5.38
N PRO A 186 4.02 19.65 -4.30
CA PRO A 186 4.39 19.30 -2.92
C PRO A 186 3.72 17.98 -2.50
N PHE A 187 3.91 16.94 -3.30
CA PHE A 187 3.41 15.59 -3.04
C PHE A 187 4.44 14.73 -2.31
N PHE A 188 5.69 15.20 -2.18
CA PHE A 188 6.73 14.54 -1.38
C PHE A 188 6.56 14.80 0.12
N THR A 189 5.38 14.49 0.63
CA THR A 189 5.17 14.23 2.05
C THR A 189 4.38 12.94 2.22
N GLN A 190 4.77 11.87 1.52
CA GLN A 190 4.49 10.55 2.07
C GLN A 190 5.53 10.35 3.19
N ALA A 191 5.10 10.70 4.40
CA ALA A 191 5.89 10.72 5.63
C ALA A 191 6.51 9.34 5.95
N ASP A 192 5.99 8.29 5.34
CA ASP A 192 6.22 6.87 5.61
C ASP A 192 7.69 6.43 5.42
N CYS A 193 8.55 7.23 4.77
CA CYS A 193 9.97 6.86 4.56
C CYS A 193 10.99 7.90 5.06
N THR A 194 10.53 8.99 5.69
CA THR A 194 11.46 10.05 6.15
C THR A 194 12.04 9.78 7.53
N VAL A 195 11.38 8.93 8.32
CA VAL A 195 11.83 8.64 9.69
C VAL A 195 12.80 7.47 9.69
N THR A 196 14.08 7.79 9.85
CA THR A 196 15.17 6.80 9.84
C THR A 196 15.47 6.20 11.23
N SER A 197 15.00 6.84 12.31
CA SER A 197 15.15 6.34 13.67
C SER A 197 14.16 7.00 14.64
N GLN A 198 13.55 6.21 15.52
CA GLN A 198 12.77 6.68 16.66
C GLN A 198 13.19 5.94 17.92
N THR A 199 13.23 6.63 19.06
CA THR A 199 13.59 6.03 20.35
C THR A 199 12.64 6.46 21.45
N GLY A 200 12.39 5.56 22.40
CA GLY A 200 11.62 5.85 23.61
C GLY A 200 10.12 6.06 23.34
N PRO A 201 9.42 6.89 24.13
CA PRO A 201 7.95 7.02 24.09
C PRO A 201 7.40 7.67 22.82
N LYS A 202 8.26 8.11 21.89
CA LYS A 202 7.84 8.55 20.56
C LYS A 202 7.71 7.39 19.57
N ALA A 203 8.44 6.30 19.81
CA ALA A 203 8.45 5.10 18.96
C ALA A 203 7.28 4.14 19.26
N PHE A 204 6.71 4.21 20.46
CA PHE A 204 5.63 3.36 20.92
C PHE A 204 4.44 4.22 21.30
N LYS A 205 3.25 3.86 20.81
CA LYS A 205 2.02 4.61 21.07
C LYS A 205 1.38 4.19 22.40
N ILE A 206 1.54 2.93 22.79
CA ILE A 206 0.97 2.41 24.03
C ILE A 206 1.95 2.70 25.18
N PRO A 207 1.55 3.50 26.19
CA PRO A 207 2.37 3.69 27.39
C PRO A 207 2.65 2.35 28.08
N PHE A 208 3.88 2.17 28.53
CA PHE A 208 4.35 0.92 29.16
C PHE A 208 3.43 0.43 30.30
N SER A 209 2.95 1.35 31.14
CA SER A 209 2.04 1.03 32.25
C SER A 209 0.70 0.45 31.78
N ILE A 210 0.15 0.97 30.69
CA ILE A 210 -1.09 0.46 30.07
C ILE A 210 -0.83 -0.92 29.46
N ARG A 211 0.28 -1.05 28.73
CA ARG A 211 0.69 -2.31 28.11
C ARG A 211 0.80 -3.43 29.15
N GLN A 212 1.49 -3.20 30.27
CA GLN A 212 1.63 -4.19 31.34
C GLN A 212 0.28 -4.63 31.92
N ARG A 213 -0.65 -3.68 32.11
CA ARG A 213 -1.99 -3.99 32.63
C ARG A 213 -2.80 -4.84 31.66
N ILE A 214 -2.73 -4.53 30.36
CA ILE A 214 -3.39 -5.31 29.32
C ILE A 214 -2.80 -6.74 29.33
N CYS A 215 -1.48 -6.87 29.32
CA CYS A 215 -0.83 -8.18 29.34
C CYS A 215 -1.21 -9.02 30.57
N ALA A 216 -1.14 -8.41 31.76
CA ALA A 216 -1.52 -9.09 33.00
C ALA A 216 -2.99 -9.56 33.01
N THR A 217 -3.87 -8.88 32.28
CA THR A 217 -5.30 -9.22 32.21
C THR A 217 -5.59 -10.35 31.22
N PHE A 218 -4.93 -10.33 30.06
CA PHE A 218 -5.25 -11.21 28.93
C PHE A 218 -4.36 -12.44 28.78
N ASP A 219 -3.17 -12.44 29.39
CA ASP A 219 -2.28 -13.62 29.39
C ASP A 219 -2.69 -14.66 30.45
N THR A 220 -3.43 -14.25 31.49
CA THR A 220 -3.96 -15.19 32.49
C THR A 220 -5.15 -15.94 31.90
N ALA A 221 -5.11 -17.28 31.92
CA ALA A 221 -6.23 -18.12 31.49
C ALA A 221 -7.47 -17.78 32.31
N ASN A 222 -8.42 -17.07 31.69
CA ASN A 222 -9.64 -16.63 32.34
C ASN A 222 -10.75 -17.61 32.01
N ALA A 223 -11.33 -18.27 33.02
CA ALA A 223 -12.44 -19.21 32.87
C ALA A 223 -13.70 -18.60 32.20
N LYS A 224 -13.74 -17.27 32.02
CA LYS A 224 -14.82 -16.52 31.36
C LYS A 224 -14.57 -16.23 29.87
N GLY A 225 -13.51 -16.75 29.25
CA GLY A 225 -13.18 -16.51 27.83
C GLY A 225 -12.72 -15.07 27.52
N LYS A 226 -12.32 -14.31 28.54
CA LYS A 226 -11.66 -12.99 28.39
C LYS A 226 -10.15 -13.19 28.40
N ASP A 227 -9.64 -13.76 27.32
CA ASP A 227 -8.23 -14.05 27.12
C ASP A 227 -7.69 -13.30 25.91
N TRP A 228 -6.41 -13.49 25.64
CA TRP A 228 -5.73 -12.94 24.49
C TRP A 228 -6.38 -13.32 23.14
N GLN A 229 -7.14 -14.41 23.06
CA GLN A 229 -7.82 -14.81 21.83
C GLN A 229 -8.97 -13.85 21.51
N LEU A 230 -9.76 -13.47 22.53
CA LEU A 230 -10.81 -12.47 22.36
C LEU A 230 -10.23 -11.08 22.01
N LEU A 231 -9.08 -10.73 22.58
CA LEU A 231 -8.35 -9.51 22.18
C LEU A 231 -7.92 -9.57 20.71
N ALA A 232 -7.32 -10.68 20.28
CA ALA A 232 -6.91 -10.90 18.90
C ALA A 232 -8.10 -10.79 17.94
N GLN A 233 -9.23 -11.39 18.31
CA GLN A 233 -10.49 -11.32 17.55
C GLN A 233 -10.97 -9.87 17.37
N LYS A 234 -10.99 -9.09 18.46
CA LYS A 234 -11.42 -7.69 18.42
C LYS A 234 -10.49 -6.76 17.67
N LEU A 235 -9.22 -7.13 17.54
CA LEU A 235 -8.24 -6.41 16.72
C LEU A 235 -8.13 -6.98 15.29
N HIS A 236 -8.99 -7.94 14.92
CA HIS A 236 -8.99 -8.60 13.61
C HIS A 236 -7.70 -9.40 13.28
N ILE A 237 -7.01 -9.88 14.32
CA ILE A 237 -5.79 -10.71 14.24
C ILE A 237 -6.17 -12.17 14.52
N GLU A 238 -7.01 -12.76 13.66
CA GLU A 238 -7.63 -14.07 13.91
C GLU A 238 -6.91 -15.25 13.24
N ARG A 239 -6.02 -14.97 12.29
CA ARG A 239 -5.30 -16.03 11.55
C ARG A 239 -4.22 -16.65 12.44
N ASN A 240 -3.96 -17.94 12.26
CA ASN A 240 -2.91 -18.71 12.93
C ASN A 240 -2.71 -18.37 14.43
N LEU A 241 -3.79 -18.47 15.23
CA LEU A 241 -3.72 -18.21 16.68
C LEU A 241 -2.73 -19.12 17.42
N SER A 242 -2.42 -20.29 16.83
CA SER A 242 -1.45 -21.25 17.37
C SER A 242 -0.04 -20.64 17.51
N TYR A 243 0.31 -19.67 16.66
CA TYR A 243 1.58 -18.94 16.75
C TYR A 243 1.69 -18.13 18.05
N PHE A 244 0.65 -17.38 18.41
CA PHE A 244 0.64 -16.56 19.61
C PHE A 244 0.62 -17.39 20.88
N ALA A 245 -0.04 -18.56 20.87
CA ALA A 245 -0.10 -19.46 22.02
C ALA A 245 1.29 -19.99 22.45
N LYS A 246 2.26 -20.04 21.53
CA LYS A 246 3.66 -20.46 21.81
C LYS A 246 4.50 -19.34 22.44
N GLN A 247 4.02 -18.11 22.40
CA GLN A 247 4.75 -16.94 22.90
C GLN A 247 4.68 -16.86 24.43
N ARG A 248 5.72 -16.27 25.04
CA ARG A 248 5.75 -16.05 26.50
C ARG A 248 4.61 -15.17 26.99
N SER A 249 4.19 -14.21 26.17
CA SER A 249 3.07 -13.31 26.41
C SER A 249 2.34 -13.11 25.07
N PRO A 250 1.27 -13.88 24.80
CA PRO A 250 0.51 -13.76 23.56
C PRO A 250 -0.03 -12.34 23.36
N SER A 251 -0.57 -11.72 24.42
CA SER A 251 -1.13 -10.36 24.35
C SER A 251 -0.06 -9.30 24.05
N ALA A 252 1.17 -9.43 24.56
CA ALA A 252 2.23 -8.48 24.26
C ALA A 252 2.61 -8.47 22.77
N VAL A 253 2.58 -9.65 22.14
CA VAL A 253 2.89 -9.82 20.71
C VAL A 253 1.75 -9.30 19.85
N ILE A 254 0.50 -9.52 20.25
CA ILE A 254 -0.68 -8.91 19.61
C ILE A 254 -0.59 -7.38 19.65
N LEU A 255 -0.20 -6.79 20.79
CA LEU A 255 -0.04 -5.34 20.91
C LEU A 255 1.11 -4.80 20.05
N ASN A 256 2.23 -5.53 19.93
CA ASN A 256 3.31 -5.14 19.00
C ASN A 256 2.79 -5.05 17.55
N LEU A 257 1.98 -6.03 17.15
CA LEU A 257 1.43 -6.09 15.80
C LEU A 257 0.44 -4.96 15.56
N TRP A 258 -0.43 -4.68 16.53
CA TRP A 258 -1.33 -3.52 16.48
C TRP A 258 -0.56 -2.20 16.39
N GLU A 259 0.51 -2.00 17.17
CA GLU A 259 1.35 -0.80 17.08
C GLU A 259 2.01 -0.68 15.69
N ALA A 260 2.46 -1.80 15.12
CA ALA A 260 3.08 -1.83 13.80
C ALA A 260 2.10 -1.48 12.67
N GLN A 261 0.82 -1.82 12.79
CA GLN A 261 -0.24 -1.42 11.85
C GLN A 261 -0.58 0.08 11.93
N HIS A 262 -0.35 0.70 13.08
CA HIS A 262 -0.85 2.03 13.40
C HIS A 262 0.29 3.07 13.54
N GLN A 263 1.27 3.05 12.65
CA GLN A 263 2.43 3.96 12.70
C GLN A 263 2.03 5.42 12.47
N ASP A 264 1.33 5.72 11.38
CA ASP A 264 1.12 7.12 10.94
C ASP A 264 -0.21 7.73 11.45
N ASN A 265 -1.32 6.97 11.48
CA ASN A 265 -2.68 7.52 11.70
C ASN A 265 -3.59 6.71 12.66
N GLY A 266 -3.04 5.86 13.53
CA GLY A 266 -3.87 5.19 14.54
C GLY A 266 -4.05 6.00 15.81
N ASP A 267 -5.28 6.41 16.09
CA ASP A 267 -5.69 6.86 17.41
C ASP A 267 -5.80 5.66 18.36
N LEU A 268 -5.33 5.85 19.61
CA LEU A 268 -5.49 4.86 20.69
C LEU A 268 -6.95 4.49 20.94
N ASP A 269 -7.89 5.25 20.37
CA ASP A 269 -9.32 5.03 20.39
C ASP A 269 -9.75 3.68 19.81
N SER A 270 -9.06 3.15 18.79
CA SER A 270 -9.41 1.83 18.23
C SER A 270 -9.13 0.71 19.24
N LEU A 271 -7.97 0.76 19.90
CA LEU A 271 -7.60 -0.15 20.97
C LEU A 271 -8.52 0.04 22.20
N ALA A 272 -8.81 1.29 22.58
CA ALA A 272 -9.70 1.59 23.69
C ALA A 272 -11.12 1.03 23.43
N SER A 273 -11.65 1.23 22.22
CA SER A 273 -12.96 0.72 21.81
C SER A 273 -13.01 -0.82 21.87
N ALA A 274 -11.97 -1.50 21.37
CA ALA A 274 -11.86 -2.95 21.46
C ALA A 274 -11.86 -3.43 22.91
N LEU A 275 -11.09 -2.78 23.79
CA LEU A 275 -11.04 -3.10 25.23
C LEU A 275 -12.38 -2.85 25.93
N GLU A 276 -13.07 -1.76 25.60
CA GLU A 276 -14.39 -1.45 26.14
C GLU A 276 -15.43 -2.48 25.72
N GLU A 277 -15.43 -2.92 24.46
CA GLU A 277 -16.32 -3.98 24.00
C GLU A 277 -16.09 -5.28 24.76
N ILE A 278 -14.83 -5.68 24.98
CA ILE A 278 -14.47 -6.84 25.80
C ILE A 278 -14.97 -6.66 27.26
N GLY A 279 -14.94 -5.43 27.77
CA GLY A 279 -15.55 -5.06 29.04
C GLY A 279 -17.07 -5.28 29.06
N ARG A 280 -17.76 -4.79 28.01
CA ARG A 280 -19.24 -4.74 27.87
C ARG A 280 -19.90 -6.07 27.53
N ILE A 281 -19.20 -7.03 26.93
CA ILE A 281 -19.74 -8.37 26.60
C ILE A 281 -20.37 -9.09 27.82
N HIS A 282 -20.10 -8.62 29.05
CA HIS A 282 -20.73 -9.15 30.27
C HIS A 282 -21.48 -8.14 31.16
N SER A 283 -21.65 -6.87 30.77
CA SER A 283 -22.63 -6.00 31.46
C SER A 283 -24.08 -6.31 31.05
N LYS A 284 -24.27 -7.15 30.03
CA LYS A 284 -25.56 -7.73 29.64
C LYS A 284 -25.57 -9.24 29.87
N SER A 285 -25.70 -9.69 31.12
CA SER A 285 -26.28 -11.02 31.41
C SER A 285 -27.81 -10.86 31.59
N PRO A 286 -28.65 -11.84 31.18
CA PRO A 286 -30.09 -11.68 31.17
C PRO A 286 -30.62 -11.52 32.58
N VAL A 287 -31.56 -10.59 32.75
CA VAL A 287 -32.36 -10.44 33.97
C VAL A 287 -33.00 -11.80 34.27
N LYS A 288 -32.66 -12.38 35.42
CA LYS A 288 -33.34 -13.56 35.97
C LYS A 288 -34.84 -13.23 36.08
N SER A 289 -35.68 -13.98 35.39
CA SER A 289 -37.10 -14.11 35.74
C SER A 289 -37.18 -14.73 37.15
N PRO A 290 -37.94 -14.16 38.10
CA PRO A 290 -38.14 -14.79 39.39
C PRO A 290 -38.92 -16.09 39.22
N GLU A 291 -38.38 -17.15 39.84
CA GLU A 291 -38.98 -18.46 39.96
C GLU A 291 -40.36 -18.41 40.62
N GLU A 292 -41.22 -19.31 40.14
CA GLU A 292 -42.52 -19.67 40.69
C GLU A 292 -42.42 -20.06 42.17
N THR A 293 -43.17 -19.38 43.04
CA THR A 293 -43.54 -19.92 44.34
C THR A 293 -44.78 -20.80 44.17
N ASN A 294 -44.56 -22.11 44.08
CA ASN A 294 -45.57 -23.12 44.33
C ASN A 294 -45.83 -23.26 45.84
N SER A 295 -47.09 -23.21 46.26
CA SER A 295 -47.55 -23.99 47.41
C SER A 295 -49.06 -24.20 47.34
N GLU A 296 -49.44 -25.41 46.96
CA GLU A 296 -50.78 -25.98 46.95
C GLU A 296 -51.04 -26.72 48.29
N PHE A 297 -52.32 -26.89 48.65
CA PHE A 297 -52.92 -27.61 49.80
C PHE A 297 -52.82 -26.89 51.16
N THR A 298 -53.92 -26.54 51.86
CA THR A 298 -55.18 -27.25 52.14
C THR A 298 -56.26 -26.24 52.52
#